data_AF-A0A382Z9A9-F1
#
_entry.id   AF-A0A382Z9A9-F1
#
_cell.length_a   1.000
_cell.length_b   1.000
_cell.length_c   1.000
_cell.angle_alpha   90.00
_cell.angle_beta   90.00
_cell.angle_gamma   90.00
#
_symmetry.space_group_name_H-M   'P 1'
#
loop_
_entity.id
_entity.type
_entity.pdbx_description
1 polymer ?
#
loop_
_entity_poly.entity_id
_entity_poly.type
_entity_poly.pdbx_seq_one_letter_code
_entity_poly.pdbx_strand_id
1 'polypeptide(L)'
;GGAQNIVADDYVNLVVGGGAGTKTLLGAVVVAGAFTTDASVTTAMAANNLTVAGATTIPGTVTMTTATLDANGSFDATGGTIDINGLGNLTLASTVTDLGTLSIDFGKVTYDGTAQTVFADTYFDLTVATGNTKTLGGNLVIANDLTIDAGVTLDVSGSDYNINIARHFINSGTFTMQEGLVTFDGNDHQTLTSGGSSFYAITFNNGGGSGKKLIIDGTLTLANNLTITAGTLDLDTNDPNISIAGDLAIADGAVWTKG
;
A
#
# COMPACT_ATOMS: atom_id res chain seq x y z
N GLY A 1 -29.22 17.56 -5.87
CA GLY A 1 -29.63 16.15 -5.98
C GLY A 1 -29.91 15.67 -4.58
N GLY A 2 -30.94 14.85 -4.38
CA GLY A 2 -31.14 14.13 -3.12
C GLY A 2 -30.33 12.84 -3.11
N ALA A 3 -30.21 12.21 -1.93
CA ALA A 3 -29.64 10.87 -1.82
C ALA A 3 -30.42 9.89 -2.71
N GLN A 4 -29.69 9.01 -3.41
CA GLN A 4 -30.28 7.99 -4.30
C GLN A 4 -29.73 6.62 -3.95
N ASN A 5 -30.51 5.57 -4.21
CA ASN A 5 -30.07 4.21 -3.96
C ASN A 5 -29.65 3.55 -5.27
N ILE A 6 -28.59 2.77 -5.23
CA ILE A 6 -28.14 1.88 -6.30
C ILE A 6 -28.51 0.47 -5.86
N VAL A 7 -29.35 -0.18 -6.65
CA VAL A 7 -29.84 -1.54 -6.35
C VAL A 7 -28.73 -2.54 -6.62
N ALA A 8 -28.64 -3.56 -5.77
CA ALA A 8 -27.76 -4.70 -5.96
C ALA A 8 -28.16 -5.44 -7.24
N ASP A 9 -27.28 -5.44 -8.24
CA ASP A 9 -27.50 -6.07 -9.53
C ASP A 9 -26.19 -6.16 -10.32
N ASP A 10 -26.27 -6.85 -11.45
CA ASP A 10 -25.23 -6.89 -12.48
C ASP A 10 -25.54 -5.83 -13.54
N TYR A 11 -24.65 -4.86 -13.69
CA TYR A 11 -24.77 -3.79 -14.68
C TYR A 11 -23.83 -4.04 -15.85
N VAL A 12 -24.30 -3.76 -17.07
CA VAL A 12 -23.41 -3.74 -18.24
C VAL A 12 -22.42 -2.58 -18.13
N ASN A 13 -22.89 -1.38 -17.81
CA ASN A 13 -22.07 -0.24 -17.41
C ASN A 13 -22.84 0.48 -16.30
N LEU A 14 -22.12 1.15 -15.40
CA LEU A 14 -22.73 1.92 -14.31
C LEU A 14 -22.13 3.32 -14.25
N VAL A 15 -22.96 4.33 -14.50
CA VAL A 15 -22.60 5.74 -14.30
C VAL A 15 -23.38 6.27 -13.10
N VAL A 16 -22.66 6.57 -12.03
CA VAL A 16 -23.16 7.22 -10.82
C VAL A 16 -23.05 8.73 -11.03
N GLY A 17 -24.08 9.30 -11.64
CA GLY A 17 -24.06 10.69 -12.12
C GLY A 17 -25.27 11.56 -11.76
N GLY A 18 -25.39 12.69 -12.44
CA GLY A 18 -26.48 13.65 -12.25
C GLY A 18 -26.16 14.73 -11.20
N GLY A 19 -27.21 15.33 -10.60
CA GLY A 19 -26.98 16.40 -9.62
C GLY A 19 -26.23 15.92 -8.38
N ALA A 20 -25.38 16.79 -7.81
CA ALA A 20 -24.57 16.49 -6.62
C ALA A 20 -25.36 15.80 -5.50
N GLY A 21 -24.68 14.90 -4.80
CA GLY A 21 -25.23 14.13 -3.68
C GLY A 21 -24.67 12.71 -3.60
N THR A 22 -25.09 12.00 -2.55
CA THR A 22 -24.66 10.63 -2.27
C THR A 22 -25.58 9.61 -2.92
N LYS A 23 -25.00 8.61 -3.58
CA LYS A 23 -25.68 7.43 -4.08
C LYS A 23 -25.18 6.19 -3.36
N THR A 24 -26.07 5.48 -2.68
CA THR A 24 -25.70 4.39 -1.77
C THR A 24 -25.98 3.04 -2.38
N LEU A 25 -25.00 2.14 -2.36
CA LEU A 25 -25.21 0.73 -2.71
C LEU A 25 -26.10 0.07 -1.66
N LEU A 26 -27.16 -0.61 -2.08
CA LEU A 26 -28.05 -1.38 -1.19
C LEU A 26 -27.65 -2.85 -1.04
N GLY A 27 -26.61 -3.28 -1.75
CA GLY A 27 -26.03 -4.61 -1.72
C GLY A 27 -24.85 -4.66 -2.69
N ALA A 28 -24.23 -5.84 -2.82
CA ALA A 28 -23.11 -6.01 -3.75
C ALA A 28 -23.53 -5.70 -5.19
N VAL A 29 -22.62 -5.08 -5.95
CA VAL A 29 -22.83 -4.70 -7.35
C VAL A 29 -21.69 -5.25 -8.20
N VAL A 30 -22.02 -5.77 -9.37
CA VAL A 30 -21.04 -6.16 -10.39
C VAL A 30 -21.26 -5.29 -11.63
N VAL A 31 -20.17 -4.79 -12.22
CA VAL A 31 -20.20 -4.00 -13.45
C VAL A 31 -19.33 -4.70 -14.48
N ALA A 32 -19.95 -5.27 -15.51
CA ALA A 32 -19.24 -6.02 -16.55
C ALA A 32 -18.40 -5.13 -17.48
N GLY A 33 -18.80 -3.87 -17.64
CA GLY A 33 -18.12 -2.85 -18.43
C GLY A 33 -17.57 -1.75 -17.55
N ALA A 34 -17.75 -0.50 -17.96
CA ALA A 34 -17.19 0.65 -17.27
C ALA A 34 -18.03 1.09 -16.06
N PHE A 35 -17.34 1.52 -15.01
CA PHE A 35 -17.91 2.21 -13.86
C PHE A 35 -17.41 3.65 -13.83
N THR A 36 -18.32 4.60 -13.60
CA THR A 36 -17.98 6.01 -13.45
C THR A 36 -18.71 6.63 -12.27
N THR A 37 -18.01 7.42 -11.45
CA THR A 37 -18.63 8.33 -10.47
C THR A 37 -18.36 9.77 -10.88
N ASP A 38 -19.40 10.49 -11.31
CA ASP A 38 -19.27 11.86 -11.80
C ASP A 38 -18.71 12.80 -10.72
N ALA A 39 -18.07 13.88 -11.15
CA ALA A 39 -17.62 14.95 -10.26
C ALA A 39 -18.78 15.46 -9.37
N SER A 40 -18.48 15.79 -8.12
CA SER A 40 -19.46 16.23 -7.10
C SER A 40 -20.53 15.18 -6.70
N VAL A 41 -20.41 13.94 -7.17
CA VAL A 41 -21.24 12.81 -6.73
C VAL A 41 -20.42 11.91 -5.83
N THR A 42 -21.07 11.34 -4.82
CA THR A 42 -20.46 10.33 -3.94
C THR A 42 -21.11 8.98 -4.18
N THR A 43 -20.33 7.95 -4.53
CA THR A 43 -20.77 6.55 -4.46
C THR A 43 -20.44 6.02 -3.06
N ALA A 44 -21.47 5.78 -2.24
CA ALA A 44 -21.33 5.23 -0.89
C ALA A 44 -21.53 3.72 -0.90
N MET A 45 -20.45 2.98 -0.66
CA MET A 45 -20.44 1.52 -0.65
C MET A 45 -20.75 0.95 0.74
N ALA A 46 -20.38 1.66 1.81
CA ALA A 46 -20.41 1.13 3.17
C ALA A 46 -19.72 -0.25 3.26
N ALA A 47 -20.49 -1.33 3.48
CA ALA A 47 -20.01 -2.71 3.54
C ALA A 47 -20.34 -3.52 2.26
N ASN A 48 -20.91 -2.90 1.24
CA ASN A 48 -21.33 -3.56 0.00
C ASN A 48 -20.24 -3.47 -1.07
N ASN A 49 -19.79 -4.62 -1.55
CA ASN A 49 -18.71 -4.70 -2.55
C ASN A 49 -19.16 -4.18 -3.92
N LEU A 50 -18.20 -3.64 -4.67
CA LEU A 50 -18.35 -3.24 -6.06
C LEU A 50 -17.22 -3.87 -6.88
N THR A 51 -17.55 -4.77 -7.79
CA THR A 51 -16.59 -5.38 -8.72
C THR A 51 -16.81 -4.81 -10.12
N VAL A 52 -15.75 -4.31 -10.75
CA VAL A 52 -15.77 -3.69 -12.07
C VAL A 52 -14.79 -4.42 -12.98
N ALA A 53 -15.28 -5.00 -14.07
CA ALA A 53 -14.45 -5.70 -15.05
C ALA A 53 -13.82 -4.74 -16.08
N GLY A 54 -14.52 -3.68 -16.47
CA GLY A 54 -14.01 -2.65 -17.36
C GLY A 54 -13.32 -1.50 -16.63
N ALA A 55 -13.17 -0.36 -17.32
CA ALA A 55 -12.52 0.82 -16.77
C ALA A 55 -13.30 1.40 -15.58
N THR A 56 -12.56 1.83 -14.55
CA THR A 56 -13.07 2.53 -13.37
C THR A 56 -12.59 3.98 -13.41
N THR A 57 -13.53 4.93 -13.50
CA THR A 57 -13.24 6.37 -13.57
C THR A 57 -13.96 7.12 -12.45
N ILE A 58 -13.22 7.78 -11.55
CA ILE A 58 -13.78 8.42 -10.35
C ILE A 58 -13.36 9.91 -10.28
N PRO A 59 -13.98 10.81 -11.07
CA PRO A 59 -13.86 12.25 -10.84
C PRO A 59 -14.59 12.75 -9.58
N GLY A 60 -15.53 11.97 -9.05
CA GLY A 60 -16.24 12.25 -7.81
C GLY A 60 -15.58 11.61 -6.58
N THR A 61 -16.41 11.11 -5.66
CA THR A 61 -15.95 10.41 -4.46
C THR A 61 -16.49 9.00 -4.42
N VAL A 62 -15.65 8.02 -4.09
CA VAL A 62 -16.10 6.72 -3.59
C VAL A 62 -15.80 6.67 -2.09
N THR A 63 -16.79 6.27 -1.27
CA THR A 63 -16.59 6.07 0.18
C THR A 63 -16.97 4.66 0.63
N MET A 64 -16.15 4.05 1.48
CA MET A 64 -16.34 2.67 1.97
C MET A 64 -15.85 2.48 3.41
N THR A 65 -16.52 1.61 4.17
CA THR A 65 -16.11 1.25 5.55
C THR A 65 -15.39 -0.09 5.57
N THR A 66 -16.02 -1.16 5.07
CA THR A 66 -15.48 -2.53 5.07
C THR A 66 -15.67 -3.24 3.73
N ALA A 67 -16.22 -2.53 2.74
CA ALA A 67 -16.40 -3.07 1.40
C ALA A 67 -15.07 -3.18 0.64
N THR A 68 -15.10 -3.96 -0.43
CA THR A 68 -14.07 -3.96 -1.47
C THR A 68 -14.57 -3.25 -2.73
N LEU A 69 -13.81 -2.27 -3.22
CA LEU A 69 -13.89 -1.82 -4.61
C LEU A 69 -12.85 -2.61 -5.41
N ASP A 70 -13.32 -3.51 -6.26
CA ASP A 70 -12.48 -4.37 -7.09
C ASP A 70 -12.46 -3.89 -8.54
N ALA A 71 -11.41 -3.17 -8.92
CA ALA A 71 -11.22 -2.62 -10.25
C ALA A 71 -10.27 -3.50 -11.07
N ASN A 72 -10.86 -4.36 -11.92
CA ASN A 72 -10.13 -5.28 -12.77
C ASN A 72 -9.65 -4.64 -14.09
N GLY A 73 -10.31 -3.57 -14.55
CA GLY A 73 -9.86 -2.75 -15.68
C GLY A 73 -8.97 -1.58 -15.26
N SER A 74 -8.67 -0.69 -16.21
CA SER A 74 -7.87 0.52 -15.93
C SER A 74 -8.54 1.40 -14.87
N PHE A 75 -7.74 1.97 -13.96
CA PHE A 75 -8.21 2.82 -12.88
C PHE A 75 -7.75 4.27 -13.06
N ASP A 76 -8.66 5.22 -12.91
CA ASP A 76 -8.38 6.65 -12.97
C ASP A 76 -9.31 7.43 -12.02
N ALA A 77 -8.76 7.93 -10.92
CA ALA A 77 -9.45 8.81 -9.98
C ALA A 77 -8.94 10.26 -10.04
N THR A 78 -8.42 10.69 -11.20
CA THR A 78 -7.90 12.05 -11.41
C THR A 78 -8.91 13.09 -10.94
N GLY A 79 -8.51 13.90 -9.94
CA GLY A 79 -9.34 14.96 -9.37
C GLY A 79 -10.47 14.49 -8.43
N GLY A 80 -10.59 13.18 -8.20
CA GLY A 80 -11.56 12.58 -7.30
C GLY A 80 -10.98 12.18 -5.95
N THR A 81 -11.76 11.40 -5.19
CA THR A 81 -11.41 10.97 -3.83
C THR A 81 -11.80 9.51 -3.59
N ILE A 82 -10.89 8.74 -3.02
CA ILE A 82 -11.14 7.40 -2.49
C ILE A 82 -11.07 7.47 -0.97
N ASP A 83 -12.25 7.58 -0.36
CA ASP A 83 -12.42 7.71 1.09
C ASP A 83 -12.68 6.33 1.72
N ILE A 84 -11.65 5.75 2.33
CA ILE A 84 -11.78 4.55 3.16
C ILE A 84 -11.78 4.99 4.62
N ASN A 85 -12.85 4.70 5.36
CA ASN A 85 -13.04 5.10 6.76
C ASN A 85 -13.20 3.89 7.69
N GLY A 86 -12.52 2.80 7.36
CA GLY A 86 -12.50 1.55 8.11
C GLY A 86 -11.54 0.53 7.52
N LEU A 87 -11.94 -0.74 7.45
CA LEU A 87 -11.12 -1.84 6.93
C LEU A 87 -11.37 -2.12 5.43
N GLY A 88 -11.91 -1.15 4.69
CA GLY A 88 -12.21 -1.30 3.26
C GLY A 88 -10.95 -1.54 2.42
N ASN A 89 -11.14 -2.12 1.23
CA ASN A 89 -10.05 -2.48 0.34
C ASN A 89 -10.30 -1.95 -1.08
N LEU A 90 -9.30 -1.30 -1.67
CA LEU A 90 -9.26 -1.01 -3.10
C LEU A 90 -8.35 -2.04 -3.78
N THR A 91 -8.89 -2.91 -4.64
CA THR A 91 -8.09 -3.85 -5.43
C THR A 91 -7.95 -3.37 -6.87
N LEU A 92 -6.73 -3.48 -7.41
CA LEU A 92 -6.28 -2.87 -8.65
C LEU A 92 -5.55 -3.92 -9.50
N ALA A 93 -6.25 -4.49 -10.47
CA ALA A 93 -5.70 -5.58 -11.29
C ALA A 93 -4.99 -5.11 -12.57
N SER A 94 -5.08 -3.82 -12.89
CA SER A 94 -4.59 -3.26 -14.16
C SER A 94 -3.86 -1.93 -13.98
N THR A 95 -3.69 -1.19 -15.07
CA THR A 95 -2.99 0.10 -15.08
C THR A 95 -3.73 1.14 -14.25
N VAL A 96 -2.99 1.80 -13.35
CA VAL A 96 -3.46 2.92 -12.52
C VAL A 96 -2.90 4.21 -13.11
N THR A 97 -3.80 5.10 -13.52
CA THR A 97 -3.43 6.42 -14.05
C THR A 97 -3.24 7.43 -12.91
N ASP A 98 -4.15 7.41 -11.93
CA ASP A 98 -4.16 8.30 -10.78
C ASP A 98 -5.07 7.72 -9.69
N LEU A 99 -4.72 7.90 -8.41
CA LEU A 99 -5.52 7.44 -7.26
C LEU A 99 -6.40 8.54 -6.66
N GLY A 100 -6.33 9.76 -7.17
CA GLY A 100 -7.00 10.93 -6.63
C GLY A 100 -6.47 11.28 -5.25
N THR A 101 -7.34 11.84 -4.41
CA THR A 101 -7.07 11.90 -2.96
C THR A 101 -7.42 10.57 -2.32
N LEU A 102 -6.40 9.79 -1.95
CA LEU A 102 -6.56 8.50 -1.27
C LEU A 102 -6.54 8.68 0.25
N SER A 103 -7.36 7.90 0.96
CA SER A 103 -7.30 7.83 2.43
C SER A 103 -5.96 7.25 2.91
N ILE A 104 -5.35 7.92 3.90
CA ILE A 104 -4.05 7.55 4.46
C ILE A 104 -4.11 7.18 5.95
N ASP A 105 -5.31 7.17 6.55
CA ASP A 105 -5.51 6.87 7.97
C ASP A 105 -6.16 5.49 8.18
N PHE A 106 -6.73 4.91 7.13
CA PHE A 106 -7.48 3.67 7.16
C PHE A 106 -7.43 2.97 5.80
N GLY A 107 -7.83 1.71 5.79
CA GLY A 107 -8.05 0.94 4.58
C GLY A 107 -6.78 0.36 3.96
N LYS A 108 -6.98 -0.41 2.91
CA LYS A 108 -5.92 -1.10 2.21
C LYS A 108 -6.03 -0.87 0.71
N VAL A 109 -4.89 -0.77 0.05
CA VAL A 109 -4.80 -0.91 -1.41
C VAL A 109 -4.08 -2.21 -1.73
N THR A 110 -4.64 -3.00 -2.65
CA THR A 110 -4.07 -4.25 -3.12
C THR A 110 -3.81 -4.19 -4.62
N TYR A 111 -2.56 -4.37 -5.03
CA TYR A 111 -2.17 -4.53 -6.44
C TYR A 111 -2.19 -6.03 -6.78
N ASP A 112 -3.27 -6.49 -7.43
CA ASP A 112 -3.63 -7.91 -7.64
C ASP A 112 -3.75 -8.31 -9.13
N GLY A 113 -3.09 -7.55 -10.00
CA GLY A 113 -2.94 -7.85 -11.41
C GLY A 113 -1.85 -8.88 -11.70
N THR A 114 -1.43 -8.98 -12.97
CA THR A 114 -0.26 -9.81 -13.32
C THR A 114 1.04 -9.03 -13.08
N ALA A 115 1.81 -8.74 -14.14
CA ALA A 115 2.86 -7.73 -14.05
C ALA A 115 2.19 -6.35 -14.07
N GLN A 116 2.51 -5.48 -13.11
CA GLN A 116 1.92 -4.15 -13.04
C GLN A 116 2.87 -3.16 -12.37
N THR A 117 2.66 -1.89 -12.69
CA THR A 117 3.31 -0.79 -11.99
C THR A 117 2.52 -0.44 -10.73
N VAL A 118 3.21 -0.35 -9.59
CA VAL A 118 2.65 0.24 -8.37
C VAL A 118 2.73 1.75 -8.50
N PHE A 119 1.59 2.42 -8.41
CA PHE A 119 1.54 3.88 -8.58
C PHE A 119 2.28 4.57 -7.42
N ALA A 120 2.88 5.71 -7.70
CA ALA A 120 3.62 6.45 -6.68
C ALA A 120 2.64 7.24 -5.82
N ASP A 121 2.48 6.85 -4.56
CA ASP A 121 1.56 7.52 -3.64
C ASP A 121 1.91 7.24 -2.17
N THR A 122 1.12 7.83 -1.27
CA THR A 122 1.00 7.44 0.12
C THR A 122 -0.14 6.45 0.30
N TYR A 123 0.15 5.30 0.91
CA TYR A 123 -0.83 4.27 1.24
C TYR A 123 -0.94 4.15 2.76
N PHE A 124 -2.13 3.89 3.31
CA PHE A 124 -2.22 3.40 4.69
C PHE A 124 -1.63 1.99 4.77
N ASP A 125 -2.38 0.98 4.32
CA ASP A 125 -1.85 -0.36 4.04
C ASP A 125 -1.68 -0.58 2.53
N LEU A 126 -0.55 -1.17 2.14
CA LEU A 126 -0.29 -1.62 0.78
C LEU A 126 -0.02 -3.13 0.75
N THR A 127 -0.70 -3.83 -0.15
CA THR A 127 -0.39 -5.23 -0.46
C THR A 127 -0.10 -5.40 -1.95
N VAL A 128 0.97 -6.13 -2.26
CA VAL A 128 1.22 -6.64 -3.61
C VAL A 128 0.96 -8.14 -3.65
N ALA A 129 0.05 -8.57 -4.54
CA ALA A 129 -0.57 -9.90 -4.52
C ALA A 129 -0.51 -10.62 -5.88
N THR A 130 -1.04 -11.85 -5.93
CA THR A 130 -1.38 -12.62 -7.17
C THR A 130 -0.22 -13.00 -8.12
N GLY A 131 0.99 -13.07 -7.58
CA GLY A 131 2.21 -13.45 -8.30
C GLY A 131 2.78 -12.38 -9.25
N ASN A 132 3.80 -12.77 -10.01
CA ASN A 132 4.56 -11.91 -10.95
C ASN A 132 5.28 -10.74 -10.26
N THR A 133 5.93 -9.90 -11.07
CA THR A 133 6.63 -8.70 -10.61
C THR A 133 5.71 -7.49 -10.60
N LYS A 134 5.61 -6.84 -9.45
CA LYS A 134 5.11 -5.47 -9.31
C LYS A 134 6.30 -4.54 -9.27
N THR A 135 6.36 -3.58 -10.18
CA THR A 135 7.48 -2.64 -10.27
C THR A 135 7.02 -1.28 -9.76
N LEU A 136 7.80 -0.62 -8.91
CA LEU A 136 7.48 0.73 -8.46
C LEU A 136 7.49 1.72 -9.64
N GLY A 137 6.45 2.55 -9.72
CA GLY A 137 6.37 3.69 -10.65
C GLY A 137 6.96 4.98 -10.09
N GLY A 138 7.33 4.98 -8.81
CA GLY A 138 7.95 6.10 -8.09
C GLY A 138 8.17 5.73 -6.62
N ASN A 139 8.62 6.70 -5.82
CA ASN A 139 8.79 6.51 -4.39
C ASN A 139 7.43 6.24 -3.72
N LEU A 140 7.45 5.38 -2.70
CA LEU A 140 6.27 5.06 -1.90
C LEU A 140 6.40 5.58 -0.47
N VAL A 141 5.27 5.99 0.10
CA VAL A 141 5.13 6.20 1.55
C VAL A 141 4.04 5.27 2.06
N ILE A 142 4.36 4.45 3.06
CA ILE A 142 3.44 3.49 3.67
C ILE A 142 3.19 3.92 5.11
N ALA A 143 2.03 4.50 5.37
CA ALA A 143 1.65 5.05 6.67
C ALA A 143 1.31 3.96 7.70
N ASN A 144 1.14 2.70 7.28
CA ASN A 144 0.97 1.55 8.15
C ASN A 144 1.83 0.38 7.65
N ASP A 145 1.25 -0.69 7.10
CA ASP A 145 1.99 -1.89 6.70
C ASP A 145 2.17 -2.04 5.18
N LEU A 146 3.36 -2.50 4.79
CA LEU A 146 3.63 -3.03 3.45
C LEU A 146 3.65 -4.56 3.52
N THR A 147 2.86 -5.22 2.67
CA THR A 147 2.83 -6.68 2.53
C THR A 147 3.17 -7.11 1.11
N ILE A 148 4.09 -8.07 0.99
CA ILE A 148 4.39 -8.79 -0.25
C ILE A 148 3.94 -10.23 -0.08
N ASP A 149 2.92 -10.64 -0.83
CA ASP A 149 2.38 -12.00 -0.75
C ASP A 149 3.36 -13.04 -1.31
N ALA A 150 3.16 -14.29 -0.86
CA ALA A 150 3.92 -15.42 -1.38
C ALA A 150 3.79 -15.56 -2.91
N GLY A 151 4.92 -15.77 -3.57
CA GLY A 151 5.00 -15.89 -5.03
C GLY A 151 4.99 -14.56 -5.80
N VAL A 152 4.92 -13.42 -5.12
CA VAL A 152 5.01 -12.07 -5.73
C VAL A 152 6.43 -11.54 -5.63
N THR A 153 6.87 -10.79 -6.64
CA THR A 153 8.08 -9.96 -6.56
C THR A 153 7.69 -8.48 -6.50
N LEU A 154 8.21 -7.74 -5.52
CA LEU A 154 8.21 -6.28 -5.53
C LEU A 154 9.59 -5.79 -5.96
N ASP A 155 9.67 -5.07 -7.08
CA ASP A 155 10.89 -4.47 -7.60
C ASP A 155 10.84 -2.95 -7.43
N VAL A 156 11.85 -2.36 -6.79
CA VAL A 156 11.96 -0.89 -6.65
C VAL A 156 12.29 -0.18 -7.97
N SER A 157 12.38 -0.94 -9.07
CA SER A 157 12.71 -0.54 -10.43
C SER A 157 14.18 -0.18 -10.60
N GLY A 158 14.66 -0.22 -11.85
CA GLY A 158 15.99 0.28 -12.20
C GLY A 158 16.16 1.81 -12.09
N SER A 159 15.15 2.52 -11.58
CA SER A 159 15.24 3.92 -11.15
C SER A 159 15.50 4.07 -9.66
N ASP A 160 15.64 2.96 -8.93
CA ASP A 160 16.05 2.90 -7.52
C ASP A 160 15.13 3.68 -6.58
N TYR A 161 13.81 3.49 -6.74
CA TYR A 161 12.83 4.20 -5.93
C TYR A 161 12.89 3.80 -4.46
N ASN A 162 12.61 4.77 -3.60
CA ASN A 162 12.63 4.59 -2.16
C ASN A 162 11.26 4.14 -1.61
N ILE A 163 11.28 3.47 -0.46
CA ILE A 163 10.08 3.12 0.30
C ILE A 163 10.24 3.63 1.73
N ASN A 164 9.33 4.50 2.16
CA ASN A 164 9.19 4.91 3.57
C ASN A 164 8.07 4.08 4.22
N ILE A 165 8.31 3.57 5.43
CA ILE A 165 7.38 2.65 6.11
C ILE A 165 7.26 3.08 7.56
N ALA A 166 6.02 3.34 7.98
CA ALA A 166 5.71 3.76 9.33
C ALA A 166 5.44 2.60 10.30
N ARG A 167 5.15 1.38 9.82
CA ARG A 167 4.98 0.22 10.70
C ARG A 167 5.72 -1.02 10.23
N HIS A 168 5.09 -2.00 9.58
CA HIS A 168 5.76 -3.27 9.24
C HIS A 168 6.08 -3.39 7.75
N PHE A 169 7.24 -3.99 7.45
CA PHE A 169 7.56 -4.56 6.14
C PHE A 169 7.39 -6.07 6.26
N ILE A 170 6.40 -6.64 5.57
CA ILE A 170 6.05 -8.06 5.65
C ILE A 170 6.30 -8.73 4.31
N ASN A 171 7.45 -9.38 4.16
CA ASN A 171 7.80 -10.09 2.93
C ASN A 171 7.57 -11.60 3.06
N SER A 172 6.56 -12.13 2.36
CA SER A 172 6.40 -13.57 2.11
C SER A 172 6.78 -13.98 0.68
N GLY A 173 7.14 -13.01 -0.17
CA GLY A 173 7.52 -13.20 -1.56
C GLY A 173 8.99 -12.88 -1.80
N THR A 174 9.26 -12.02 -2.78
CA THR A 174 10.61 -11.55 -3.13
C THR A 174 10.64 -10.03 -3.19
N PHE A 175 11.64 -9.42 -2.58
CA PHE A 175 11.93 -8.00 -2.74
C PHE A 175 13.19 -7.84 -3.58
N THR A 176 13.08 -7.14 -4.71
CA THR A 176 14.20 -6.79 -5.57
C THR A 176 14.60 -5.36 -5.27
N MET A 177 15.72 -5.25 -4.54
CA MET A 177 16.16 -4.02 -3.89
C MET A 177 16.80 -2.97 -4.81
N GLN A 178 17.34 -3.40 -5.96
CA GLN A 178 18.20 -2.59 -6.84
C GLN A 178 19.16 -1.71 -6.02
N GLU A 179 19.13 -0.38 -6.17
CA GLU A 179 19.80 0.57 -5.28
C GLU A 179 18.83 1.39 -4.41
N GLY A 180 17.55 0.98 -4.33
CA GLY A 180 16.51 1.70 -3.58
C GLY A 180 16.69 1.64 -2.06
N LEU A 181 16.43 2.76 -1.39
CA LEU A 181 16.49 2.88 0.07
C LEU A 181 15.15 2.47 0.70
N VAL A 182 15.20 1.62 1.72
CA VAL A 182 14.06 1.39 2.62
C VAL A 182 14.27 2.16 3.92
N THR A 183 13.31 3.02 4.27
CA THR A 183 13.35 3.82 5.50
C THR A 183 12.20 3.40 6.42
N PHE A 184 12.54 3.06 7.67
CA PHE A 184 11.59 2.84 8.74
C PHE A 184 11.53 4.10 9.62
N ASP A 185 10.49 4.92 9.45
CA ASP A 185 10.35 6.27 10.03
C ASP A 185 9.05 6.47 10.83
N GLY A 186 8.50 5.36 11.32
CA GLY A 186 7.29 5.32 12.12
C GLY A 186 7.42 5.89 13.53
N ASN A 187 6.33 5.79 14.29
CA ASN A 187 6.30 6.17 15.71
C ASN A 187 6.04 4.97 16.65
N ASP A 188 5.75 3.80 16.09
CA ASP A 188 5.50 2.57 16.82
C ASP A 188 6.63 1.56 16.68
N HIS A 189 6.51 0.40 17.33
CA HIS A 189 7.40 -0.71 17.03
C HIS A 189 7.20 -1.14 15.58
N GLN A 190 8.32 -1.30 14.88
CA GLN A 190 8.38 -1.69 13.48
C GLN A 190 9.01 -3.07 13.41
N THR A 191 8.60 -3.84 12.40
CA THR A 191 9.12 -5.18 12.16
C THR A 191 9.46 -5.28 10.69
N LEU A 192 10.67 -5.76 10.41
CA LEU A 192 11.09 -6.15 9.09
C LEU A 192 11.08 -7.68 9.01
N THR A 193 10.04 -8.24 8.43
CA THR A 193 10.05 -9.63 7.97
C THR A 193 10.68 -9.66 6.58
N SER A 194 11.97 -10.03 6.54
CA SER A 194 12.81 -9.96 5.34
C SER A 194 12.38 -10.91 4.21
N GLY A 195 11.72 -12.03 4.55
CA GLY A 195 11.43 -13.12 3.60
C GLY A 195 12.69 -13.74 2.98
N GLY A 196 13.86 -13.53 3.59
CA GLY A 196 15.16 -13.93 3.03
C GLY A 196 15.64 -13.08 1.85
N SER A 197 14.92 -12.01 1.49
CA SER A 197 15.38 -11.05 0.47
C SER A 197 16.50 -10.15 1.02
N SER A 198 17.38 -9.70 0.12
CA SER A 198 18.39 -8.69 0.45
C SER A 198 17.82 -7.29 0.27
N PHE A 199 18.40 -6.32 0.96
CA PHE A 199 18.09 -4.90 0.81
C PHE A 199 19.35 -4.14 0.42
N TYR A 200 19.20 -3.04 -0.32
CA TYR A 200 20.37 -2.24 -0.70
C TYR A 200 20.88 -1.49 0.52
N ALA A 201 20.10 -0.54 1.01
CA ALA A 201 20.36 0.19 2.23
C ALA A 201 19.10 0.26 3.09
N ILE A 202 19.29 0.37 4.41
CA ILE A 202 18.20 0.63 5.35
C ILE A 202 18.54 1.84 6.22
N THR A 203 17.56 2.72 6.39
CA THR A 203 17.59 3.74 7.44
C THR A 203 16.50 3.44 8.46
N PHE A 204 16.85 3.44 9.75
CA PHE A 204 15.91 3.40 10.85
C PHE A 204 15.93 4.73 11.59
N ASN A 205 14.80 5.44 11.53
CA ASN A 205 14.63 6.78 12.07
C ASN A 205 13.29 6.91 12.79
N ASN A 206 13.06 6.10 13.82
CA ASN A 206 11.76 6.08 14.49
C ASN A 206 11.49 7.38 15.27
N GLY A 207 10.42 8.09 14.91
CA GLY A 207 9.99 9.33 15.57
C GLY A 207 9.44 9.13 16.98
N GLY A 208 9.09 7.90 17.37
CA GLY A 208 8.56 7.57 18.69
C GLY A 208 9.62 7.46 19.80
N GLY A 209 10.89 7.71 19.47
CA GLY A 209 12.02 7.77 20.41
C GLY A 209 12.73 6.43 20.64
N SER A 210 13.76 6.44 21.50
CA SER A 210 14.68 5.31 21.68
C SER A 210 14.02 4.02 22.22
N GLY A 211 12.86 4.11 22.86
CA GLY A 211 12.10 2.94 23.32
C GLY A 211 11.40 2.15 22.21
N LYS A 212 11.27 2.74 21.01
CA LYS A 212 10.67 2.06 19.85
C LYS A 212 11.72 1.24 19.12
N LYS A 213 11.28 0.11 18.58
CA LYS A 213 12.16 -0.92 18.06
C LYS A 213 11.98 -1.11 16.57
N LEU A 214 13.05 -1.41 15.86
CA LEU A 214 13.02 -2.15 14.61
C LEU A 214 13.40 -3.60 14.92
N ILE A 215 12.41 -4.48 14.91
CA ILE A 215 12.58 -5.91 15.12
C ILE A 215 12.89 -6.55 13.76
N ILE A 216 13.98 -7.30 13.70
CA ILE A 216 14.35 -8.03 12.48
C ILE A 216 13.81 -9.45 12.57
N ASP A 217 12.98 -9.85 11.61
CA ASP A 217 12.41 -11.18 11.48
C ASP A 217 12.92 -11.85 10.20
N GLY A 218 13.75 -12.87 10.38
CA GLY A 218 14.53 -13.52 9.32
C GLY A 218 15.93 -12.91 9.11
N THR A 219 16.64 -13.39 8.09
CA THR A 219 18.02 -12.95 7.81
C THR A 219 18.05 -11.53 7.26
N LEU A 220 18.90 -10.67 7.82
CA LEU A 220 19.14 -9.33 7.29
C LEU A 220 20.42 -9.33 6.44
N THR A 221 20.28 -9.11 5.13
CA THR A 221 21.42 -8.95 4.22
C THR A 221 21.34 -7.59 3.54
N LEU A 222 22.38 -6.77 3.73
CA LEU A 222 22.51 -5.44 3.14
C LEU A 222 23.68 -5.39 2.16
N ALA A 223 23.41 -4.92 0.95
CA ALA A 223 24.45 -4.68 -0.06
C ALA A 223 25.20 -3.36 0.14
N ASN A 224 24.63 -2.45 0.94
CA ASN A 224 25.17 -1.15 1.27
C ASN A 224 24.95 -0.86 2.77
N ASN A 225 24.63 0.38 3.13
CA ASN A 225 24.71 0.86 4.50
C ASN A 225 23.47 0.52 5.35
N LEU A 226 23.71 0.31 6.65
CA LEU A 226 22.69 0.40 7.69
C LEU A 226 22.89 1.68 8.48
N THR A 227 21.87 2.54 8.51
CA THR A 227 21.89 3.79 9.28
C THR A 227 20.79 3.75 10.34
N ILE A 228 21.14 4.03 11.60
CA ILE A 228 20.21 4.14 12.71
C ILE A 228 20.33 5.54 13.30
N THR A 229 19.34 6.38 13.11
CA THR A 229 19.31 7.75 13.63
C THR A 229 18.43 7.90 14.86
N ALA A 230 17.42 7.05 15.02
CA ALA A 230 16.54 7.03 16.19
C ALA A 230 15.91 5.64 16.38
N GLY A 231 15.59 5.31 17.63
CA GLY A 231 15.03 4.01 18.02
C GLY A 231 16.09 2.99 18.46
N THR A 232 15.64 1.76 18.70
CA THR A 232 16.46 0.60 19.03
C THR A 232 16.39 -0.45 17.92
N LEU A 233 17.51 -0.84 17.31
CA LEU A 233 17.56 -2.05 16.50
C LEU A 233 17.55 -3.27 17.43
N ASP A 234 16.51 -4.10 17.30
CA ASP A 234 16.29 -5.29 18.14
C ASP A 234 16.63 -6.56 17.35
N LEU A 235 17.74 -7.15 17.75
CA LEU A 235 18.23 -8.43 17.21
C LEU A 235 18.06 -9.58 18.21
N ASP A 236 17.83 -9.27 19.49
CA ASP A 236 17.73 -10.25 20.56
C ASP A 236 16.44 -11.07 20.44
N THR A 237 15.36 -10.43 19.98
CA THR A 237 14.03 -11.06 19.91
C THR A 237 14.02 -12.31 19.03
N ASN A 238 14.75 -12.28 17.91
CA ASN A 238 14.74 -13.35 16.91
C ASN A 238 16.13 -13.93 16.58
N ASP A 239 17.22 -13.35 17.12
CA ASP A 239 18.62 -13.72 16.86
C ASP A 239 18.92 -13.95 15.36
N PRO A 240 18.68 -12.95 14.49
CA PRO A 240 18.82 -13.13 13.06
C PRO A 240 20.29 -13.17 12.62
N ASN A 241 20.57 -13.89 11.55
CA ASN A 241 21.83 -13.72 10.82
C ASN A 241 21.86 -12.34 10.15
N ILE A 242 23.00 -11.65 10.25
CA ILE A 242 23.17 -10.30 9.71
C ILE A 242 24.44 -10.24 8.87
N SER A 243 24.32 -9.66 7.68
CA SER A 243 25.44 -9.30 6.80
C SER A 243 25.25 -7.88 6.30
N ILE A 244 26.24 -7.03 6.50
CA ILE A 244 26.26 -5.65 6.01
C ILE A 244 27.52 -5.48 5.18
N ALA A 245 27.36 -5.29 3.87
CA ALA A 245 28.50 -5.11 2.97
C ALA A 245 29.06 -3.67 3.02
N GLY A 246 28.21 -2.69 3.34
CA GLY A 246 28.60 -1.29 3.54
C GLY A 246 28.88 -0.94 5.00
N ASP A 247 28.67 0.32 5.32
CA ASP A 247 28.90 0.89 6.65
C ASP A 247 27.71 0.68 7.58
N LEU A 248 28.02 0.55 8.88
CA LEU A 248 27.04 0.66 9.97
C LEU A 248 27.23 2.01 10.66
N ALA A 249 26.19 2.86 10.63
CA ALA A 249 26.15 4.14 11.32
C ALA A 249 25.06 4.15 12.39
N ILE A 250 25.41 4.52 13.62
CA ILE A 250 24.47 4.62 14.76
C ILE A 250 24.64 5.99 15.41
N ALA A 251 23.58 6.79 15.43
CA ALA A 251 23.59 8.11 16.03
C ALA A 251 23.56 8.06 17.57
N ASP A 252 23.98 9.16 18.21
CA ASP A 252 23.87 9.31 19.66
C ASP A 252 22.41 9.20 20.12
N GLY A 253 22.15 8.36 21.12
CA GLY A 253 20.80 8.06 21.61
C GLY A 253 20.03 6.96 20.86
N ALA A 254 20.52 6.48 19.71
CA ALA A 254 20.06 5.22 19.13
C ALA A 254 20.74 4.02 19.81
N VAL A 255 20.02 2.90 19.89
CA VAL A 255 20.50 1.70 20.59
C VAL A 255 20.54 0.52 19.65
N TRP A 256 21.56 -0.32 19.82
CA TRP A 256 21.66 -1.64 19.21
C TRP A 256 21.64 -2.66 20.36
N THR A 257 20.64 -3.54 20.38
CA THR A 257 20.67 -4.70 21.29
C THR A 257 21.17 -5.92 20.50
N LYS A 258 22.00 -6.73 21.15
CA LYS A 258 22.57 -7.93 20.55
C LYS A 258 22.09 -9.16 21.33
N GLY A 259 21.70 -10.20 20.60
CA GLY A 259 21.60 -11.58 21.10
C GLY A 259 22.91 -12.12 21.69
#